data_AF-A0A1F9MZD7-F1
#
_entry.id   AF-A0A1F9MZD7-F1
#
_cell.length_a   1.000
_cell.length_b   1.000
_cell.length_c   1.000
_cell.angle_alpha   90.00
_cell.angle_beta   90.00
_cell.angle_gamma   90.00
#
_symmetry.space_group_name_H-M   'P 1'
#
loop_
_entity.id
_entity.type
_entity.pdbx_description
1 polymer ?
#
loop_
_entity_poly.entity_id
_entity_poly.type
_entity_poly.pdbx_seq_one_letter_code
_entity_poly.pdbx_strand_id
1 'polypeptide(L)'
;MLKDGFPGGNRQGVLLCTGATKGRLLFVGSRLVAKYFFDAINVRYAAEILVRGVDEKGAINDRPEVLEDARDLGRRLAQGEVLGPIKMDPLAV
;
A
#
# COMPACT_ATOMS: atom_id res chain seq x y z
N MET A 1 26.04 9.02 -12.89
CA MET A 1 24.80 9.79 -12.64
C MET A 1 23.73 9.26 -13.59
N LEU A 2 22.65 8.66 -13.09
CA LEU A 2 21.46 8.44 -13.92
C LEU A 2 20.92 9.83 -14.27
N LYS A 3 21.20 10.30 -15.49
CA LYS A 3 20.86 11.65 -15.96
C LYS A 3 19.44 11.73 -16.52
N ASP A 4 18.83 10.59 -16.74
CA ASP A 4 17.41 10.46 -17.06
C ASP A 4 16.73 9.93 -15.81
N GLY A 5 15.96 10.78 -15.12
CA GLY A 5 15.12 10.32 -14.03
C GLY A 5 14.23 9.16 -14.50
N PHE A 6 13.85 8.26 -13.59
CA PHE A 6 12.93 7.18 -13.93
C PHE A 6 11.68 7.74 -14.65
N PRO A 7 11.30 7.21 -15.82
CA PRO A 7 10.16 7.71 -16.57
C PRO A 7 8.87 7.60 -15.74
N GLY A 8 8.09 8.70 -15.69
CA GLY A 8 6.77 8.75 -15.06
C GLY A 8 6.75 9.45 -13.70
N GLY A 9 6.73 10.78 -13.70
CA GLY A 9 6.53 11.63 -12.50
C GLY A 9 5.13 11.51 -11.86
N ASN A 10 4.21 10.78 -12.50
CA ASN A 10 2.85 10.53 -12.03
C ASN A 10 2.61 9.07 -11.61
N ARG A 11 3.64 8.23 -11.46
CA ARG A 11 3.44 6.84 -11.05
C ARG A 11 3.03 6.75 -9.59
N GLN A 12 2.02 5.93 -9.32
CA GLN A 12 1.44 5.70 -8.00
C GLN A 12 1.66 4.25 -7.59
N GLY A 13 2.18 4.06 -6.38
CA GLY A 13 2.43 2.76 -5.75
C GLY A 13 1.38 2.49 -4.68
N VAL A 14 0.94 1.24 -4.59
CA VAL A 14 -0.04 0.78 -3.61
C VAL A 14 0.49 -0.46 -2.91
N LEU A 15 0.32 -0.52 -1.59
CA LEU A 15 0.63 -1.70 -0.78
C LEU A 15 -0.66 -2.41 -0.37
N LEU A 16 -0.81 -3.67 -0.79
CA LEU A 16 -1.81 -4.59 -0.23
C LEU A 16 -1.09 -5.57 0.68
N CYS A 17 -1.45 -5.61 1.96
CA CYS A 17 -0.75 -6.43 2.94
C CYS A 17 -1.71 -7.08 3.93
N THR A 18 -1.58 -8.38 4.11
CA THR A 18 -2.33 -9.18 5.08
C THR A 18 -1.40 -9.69 6.17
N GLY A 19 -1.90 -9.88 7.39
CA GLY A 19 -1.13 -10.53 8.44
C GLY A 19 -2.02 -11.20 9.49
N ALA A 20 -1.54 -12.31 10.05
CA ALA A 20 -2.29 -13.14 10.97
C ALA A 20 -2.58 -12.44 12.32
N THR A 21 -1.63 -11.67 12.83
CA THR A 21 -1.74 -11.11 14.19
C THR A 21 -2.52 -9.80 14.23
N LYS A 22 -2.90 -9.37 15.44
CA LYS A 22 -3.62 -8.10 15.69
C LYS A 22 -2.74 -7.01 16.32
N GLY A 23 -1.43 -7.26 16.45
CA GLY A 23 -0.51 -6.39 17.19
C GLY A 23 -0.36 -5.01 16.55
N ARG A 24 -0.41 -3.92 17.34
CA ARG A 24 -0.42 -2.52 16.86
C ARG A 24 0.61 -2.24 15.77
N LEU A 25 1.83 -2.73 15.94
CA LEU A 25 2.98 -2.47 15.07
C LEU A 25 3.15 -3.42 13.87
N LEU A 26 2.23 -4.38 13.66
CA LEU A 26 2.36 -5.45 12.65
C LEU A 26 2.84 -4.98 11.28
N PHE A 27 2.32 -3.85 10.78
CA PHE A 27 2.61 -3.36 9.43
C PHE A 27 3.68 -2.27 9.37
N VAL A 28 4.27 -1.87 10.50
CA VAL A 28 5.30 -0.82 10.53
C VAL A 28 6.46 -1.17 9.59
N GLY A 29 6.97 -2.40 9.69
CA GLY A 29 8.07 -2.86 8.84
C GLY A 29 7.69 -2.88 7.36
N SER A 30 6.55 -3.49 7.00
CA SER A 30 6.10 -3.59 5.61
C SER A 30 5.84 -2.21 4.97
N ARG A 31 5.24 -1.27 5.72
CA ARG A 31 5.01 0.10 5.25
C ARG A 31 6.31 0.86 5.02
N LEU A 32 7.30 0.70 5.91
CA LEU A 32 8.62 1.31 5.72
C LEU A 32 9.33 0.75 4.49
N VAL A 33 9.34 -0.57 4.31
CA VAL A 33 9.92 -1.22 3.13
C VAL A 33 9.26 -0.71 1.85
N ALA A 34 7.92 -0.65 1.80
CA ALA A 34 7.19 -0.12 0.66
C ALA A 34 7.52 1.35 0.39
N LYS A 35 7.59 2.17 1.45
CA LYS A 35 7.99 3.58 1.34
C LYS A 35 9.37 3.73 0.71
N TYR A 36 10.38 3.02 1.22
CA TYR A 36 11.74 3.12 0.69
C TYR A 36 11.85 2.56 -0.73
N PHE A 37 11.14 1.47 -1.01
CA PHE A 37 11.09 0.91 -2.36
C PHE A 37 10.51 1.92 -3.36
N PHE A 38 9.33 2.48 -3.08
CA PHE A 38 8.67 3.43 -3.98
C PHE A 38 9.49 4.72 -4.16
N ASP A 39 10.12 5.21 -3.09
CA ASP A 39 11.03 6.36 -3.15
C ASP A 39 12.23 6.09 -4.08
N ALA A 40 12.87 4.92 -3.94
CA ALA A 40 14.02 4.54 -4.76
C ALA A 40 13.71 4.44 -6.26
N ILE A 41 12.46 4.13 -6.62
CA ILE A 41 12.03 4.02 -8.02
C ILE A 41 11.24 5.24 -8.51
N ASN A 42 11.23 6.36 -7.77
CA ASN A 42 10.47 7.58 -8.09
C ASN A 42 8.97 7.30 -8.34
N VAL A 43 8.33 6.63 -7.38
CA VAL A 43 6.89 6.32 -7.35
C VAL A 43 6.29 6.91 -6.08
N ARG A 44 5.13 7.55 -6.19
CA ARG A 44 4.43 8.07 -5.02
C ARG A 44 3.76 6.93 -4.27
N TYR A 45 4.03 6.77 -2.97
CA TYR A 45 3.25 5.86 -2.12
C TYR A 45 1.86 6.45 -1.86
N ALA A 46 0.87 5.98 -2.61
CA ALA A 46 -0.38 6.69 -2.82
C ALA A 46 -1.59 6.06 -2.10
N ALA A 47 -1.55 4.76 -1.82
CA ALA A 47 -2.58 4.08 -1.04
C ALA A 47 -2.04 2.81 -0.39
N GLU A 48 -2.75 2.30 0.61
CA GLU A 48 -2.48 1.01 1.23
C GLU A 48 -3.75 0.37 1.78
N ILE A 49 -3.82 -0.95 1.75
CA ILE A 49 -4.86 -1.75 2.41
C ILE A 49 -4.16 -2.76 3.30
N LEU A 50 -4.39 -2.66 4.61
CA LEU A 50 -3.68 -3.40 5.64
C LEU A 50 -4.67 -4.24 6.47
N VAL A 51 -4.61 -5.56 6.34
CA VAL A 51 -5.65 -6.47 6.86
C VAL A 51 -5.07 -7.39 7.94
N ARG A 52 -5.49 -7.18 9.18
CA ARG A 52 -5.08 -7.96 10.36
C ARG A 52 -5.98 -9.17 10.55
N GLY A 53 -5.49 -10.28 11.12
CA GLY A 53 -6.31 -11.46 11.38
C GLY A 53 -6.60 -12.30 10.14
N VAL A 54 -5.68 -12.33 9.18
CA VAL A 54 -5.72 -13.21 8.00
C VAL A 54 -4.57 -14.19 8.14
N ASP A 55 -4.88 -15.42 8.54
CA ASP A 55 -3.89 -16.45 8.87
C ASP A 55 -3.93 -17.58 7.84
N GLU A 56 -5.09 -18.24 7.73
CA GLU A 56 -5.28 -19.35 6.81
C GLU A 56 -5.51 -18.89 5.37
N LYS A 57 -5.16 -19.77 4.43
CA LYS A 57 -5.41 -19.54 3.00
C LYS A 57 -6.91 -19.34 2.77
N GLY A 58 -7.26 -18.21 2.17
CA GLY A 58 -8.65 -17.89 1.84
C GLY A 58 -9.42 -17.19 2.95
N ALA A 59 -8.85 -17.01 4.16
CA ALA A 59 -9.50 -16.27 5.26
C ALA A 59 -9.85 -14.81 4.89
N ILE A 60 -9.20 -14.24 3.86
CA ILE A 60 -9.56 -12.93 3.33
C ILE A 60 -10.94 -12.90 2.66
N ASN A 61 -11.47 -14.04 2.22
CA ASN A 61 -12.78 -14.14 1.58
C ASN A 61 -13.94 -13.88 2.56
N ASP A 62 -13.69 -14.00 3.86
CA ASP A 62 -14.66 -13.69 4.91
C ASP A 62 -14.78 -12.17 5.16
N ARG A 63 -14.04 -11.35 4.40
CA ARG A 63 -14.03 -9.88 4.49
C ARG A 63 -14.42 -9.24 3.17
N PRO A 64 -15.68 -9.40 2.73
CA PRO A 64 -16.15 -8.86 1.46
C PRO A 64 -15.95 -7.35 1.34
N GLU A 65 -16.04 -6.61 2.44
CA GLU A 65 -15.82 -5.16 2.50
C GLU A 65 -14.39 -4.77 2.09
N VAL A 66 -13.39 -5.52 2.58
CA VAL A 66 -11.98 -5.27 2.24
C VAL A 66 -11.71 -5.62 0.78
N LEU A 67 -12.35 -6.68 0.28
CA LEU A 67 -12.26 -7.07 -1.13
C LEU A 67 -12.94 -6.04 -2.05
N GLU A 68 -14.02 -5.42 -1.60
CA GLU A 68 -14.69 -4.33 -2.32
C GLU A 68 -13.80 -3.08 -2.34
N ASP A 69 -13.24 -2.67 -1.19
CA ASP A 69 -12.29 -1.55 -1.09
C ASP A 69 -11.10 -1.74 -2.04
N ALA A 70 -10.53 -2.95 -2.09
CA ALA A 70 -9.42 -3.26 -2.98
C ALA A 70 -9.81 -3.20 -4.47
N ARG A 71 -11.02 -3.64 -4.82
CA ARG A 71 -11.55 -3.54 -6.19
C ARG A 71 -11.82 -2.10 -6.59
N ASP A 72 -12.41 -1.31 -5.70
CA ASP A 72 -12.67 0.11 -5.94
C ASP A 72 -11.36 0.89 -6.13
N LEU A 73 -10.38 0.67 -5.25
CA LEU A 73 -9.06 1.26 -5.39
C LEU A 73 -8.42 0.92 -6.75
N GLY A 74 -8.50 -0.34 -7.17
CA GLY A 74 -8.03 -0.78 -8.49
C GLY A 74 -8.74 -0.06 -9.64
N ARG A 75 -10.07 0.10 -9.55
CA ARG A 75 -10.88 0.80 -10.57
C ARG A 75 -10.48 2.26 -10.70
N ARG A 76 -10.33 2.95 -9.57
CA ARG A 76 -9.91 4.36 -9.50
C ARG A 76 -8.55 4.58 -10.15
N LEU A 77 -7.58 3.71 -9.85
CA LEU A 77 -6.26 3.74 -10.49
C LEU A 77 -6.33 3.47 -11.99
N ALA A 78 -7.14 2.49 -12.43
CA ALA A 78 -7.33 2.19 -13.85
C ALA A 78 -7.98 3.34 -14.63
N GLN A 79 -8.78 4.17 -13.95
CA GLN A 79 -9.39 5.39 -14.51
C GLN A 79 -8.43 6.59 -14.51
N GLY A 80 -7.20 6.44 -14.02
CA GLY A 80 -6.21 7.51 -13.96
C GLY A 80 -6.41 8.48 -12.79
N GLU A 81 -7.15 8.09 -11.75
CA GLU A 81 -7.31 8.92 -10.57
C GLU A 81 -5.97 9.13 -9.85
N VAL A 82 -5.62 10.40 -9.66
CA VAL A 82 -4.41 10.80 -8.94
C VAL A 82 -4.70 10.88 -7.45
N LEU A 83 -4.17 9.92 -6.70
CA LEU A 83 -4.30 9.84 -5.26
C LEU A 83 -3.21 10.67 -4.56
N GLY A 84 -3.57 11.24 -3.42
CA GLY A 84 -2.63 11.91 -2.52
C GLY A 84 -1.64 10.93 -1.88
N PRO A 85 -0.50 11.41 -1.35
CA PRO A 85 0.42 10.55 -0.60
C PRO A 85 -0.25 10.03 0.67
N ILE A 86 0.08 8.79 1.06
CA ILE A 86 -0.39 8.27 2.34
C ILE A 86 0.19 9.10 3.50
N LYS A 87 -0.57 9.19 4.59
CA LYS A 87 -0.07 9.73 5.85
C LYS A 87 0.68 8.63 6.59
N MET A 88 1.97 8.84 6.78
CA MET A 88 2.80 8.02 7.66
C MET A 88 2.92 8.78 8.98
N ASP A 89 2.17 8.38 9.99
CA ASP A 89 2.36 8.93 11.33
C ASP A 89 3.76 8.58 11.83
N PRO A 90 4.40 9.46 12.63
CA PRO A 90 5.64 9.14 13.30
C PRO A 90 5.48 7.81 14.04
N LEU A 91 6.47 6.93 13.93
CA LEU A 91 6.54 5.75 14.77
C LEU A 91 6.62 6.25 16.21
N ALA A 92 5.50 6.23 16.92
CA ALA A 92 5.47 6.40 18.36
C ALA A 92 6.21 5.19 18.95
N VAL A 93 7.52 5.36 19.10
CA VAL A 93 8.36 4.64 20.05
C VAL A 93 8.00 5.16 21.43
#